data_AF-A0A2W5G4W6-F1
#
_entry.id   AF-A0A2W5G4W6-F1
#
_cell.length_a   1.000
_cell.length_b   1.000
_cell.length_c   1.000
_cell.angle_alpha   90.00
_cell.angle_beta   90.00
_cell.angle_gamma   90.00
#
_symmetry.space_group_name_H-M   'P 1'
#
loop_
_entity.id
_entity.type
_entity.pdbx_description
1 polymer ?
#
loop_
_entity_poly.entity_id
_entity_poly.type
_entity_poly.pdbx_seq_one_letter_code
_entity_poly.pdbx_strand_id
1 'polypeptide(L)'
;MKLKSIIPISALFLSQIYFAQETPKKETDNKEKQIETVTITKTKKAVEQKADRTIFDFSEQPNLNSGTLMEGLKKLPGLVSTDIAGMMYQGKLLDVFMDGRP
;
A
#
# COMPACT_ATOMS: atom_id res chain seq x y z
N MET A 1 38.07 -30.68 -80.31
CA MET A 1 38.56 -29.78 -79.24
C MET A 1 37.43 -28.86 -78.72
N LYS A 2 36.38 -29.40 -78.09
CA LYS A 2 35.27 -28.55 -77.55
C LYS A 2 34.67 -28.98 -76.20
N LEU A 3 35.04 -30.14 -75.63
CA LEU A 3 34.50 -30.58 -74.33
C LEU A 3 35.14 -29.87 -73.12
N LYS A 4 36.40 -29.45 -73.22
CA LYS A 4 37.13 -28.83 -72.09
C LYS A 4 36.58 -27.45 -71.69
N SER A 5 35.90 -26.76 -72.61
CA SER A 5 35.32 -25.44 -72.36
C SER A 5 33.92 -25.49 -71.74
N ILE A 6 33.24 -26.65 -71.75
CA ILE A 6 31.86 -26.79 -71.28
C ILE A 6 31.79 -26.82 -69.75
N ILE A 7 32.79 -27.43 -69.11
CA ILE A 7 32.89 -27.58 -67.65
C ILE A 7 32.97 -26.21 -66.94
N PRO A 8 33.86 -25.28 -67.32
CA PRO A 8 33.90 -23.97 -66.66
C PRO A 8 32.67 -23.11 -66.95
N ILE A 9 32.05 -23.24 -68.12
CA ILE A 9 30.83 -22.50 -68.48
C ILE A 9 29.63 -22.99 -67.66
N SER A 10 29.49 -24.31 -67.49
CA SER A 10 28.43 -24.89 -66.65
C SER A 10 28.61 -24.51 -65.16
N ALA A 11 29.84 -24.50 -64.66
CA ALA A 11 30.13 -24.04 -63.30
C ALA A 11 29.78 -22.56 -63.09
N LEU A 12 30.00 -21.71 -64.11
CA LEU A 12 29.62 -20.30 -64.06
C LEU A 12 28.10 -20.12 -63.98
N PHE A 13 27.34 -20.89 -64.76
CA PHE A 13 25.87 -20.85 -64.72
C PHE A 13 25.29 -21.38 -63.40
N LEU A 14 25.87 -22.44 -62.81
CA LEU A 14 25.42 -22.95 -61.52
C LEU A 14 25.69 -21.97 -60.35
N SER A 15 26.69 -21.09 -60.48
CA SER A 15 26.99 -20.08 -59.44
C SER A 15 25.85 -19.08 -59.23
N GLN A 16 25.04 -18.81 -60.27
CA GLN A 16 23.93 -17.85 -60.20
C GLN A 16 22.78 -18.38 -59.32
N ILE A 17 22.63 -19.70 -59.20
CA ILE A 17 21.59 -20.33 -58.37
C ILE A 17 21.91 -20.21 -56.88
N TYR A 18 23.20 -20.16 -56.52
CA TYR A 18 23.64 -19.94 -55.13
C TYR A 18 23.33 -18.53 -54.62
N PHE A 19 23.39 -17.51 -55.48
CA PHE A 19 23.04 -16.12 -55.12
C PHE A 19 21.53 -15.85 -55.14
N ALA A 20 20.74 -16.72 -55.78
CA ALA A 20 19.28 -16.60 -55.87
C ALA A 20 18.53 -17.29 -54.71
N GLN A 21 19.23 -17.93 -53.77
CA GLN A 21 18.60 -18.38 -52.53
C GLN A 21 18.16 -17.15 -51.72
N GLU A 22 16.85 -16.88 -51.74
CA GLU A 22 16.23 -16.00 -50.77
C GLU A 22 16.49 -16.57 -49.37
N THR A 23 17.42 -15.96 -48.65
CA THR A 23 17.53 -16.17 -47.20
C THR A 23 16.18 -15.82 -46.59
N PRO A 24 15.57 -16.68 -45.75
CA PRO A 24 14.40 -16.27 -45.00
C PRO A 24 14.84 -15.02 -44.23
N LYS A 25 14.13 -13.90 -44.47
CA LYS A 25 14.33 -12.67 -43.71
C LYS A 25 14.25 -13.10 -42.25
N LYS A 26 15.39 -13.08 -41.55
CA LYS A 26 15.38 -13.09 -40.11
C LYS A 26 14.55 -11.87 -39.77
N GLU A 27 13.34 -12.11 -39.26
CA GLU A 27 12.55 -11.10 -38.59
C GLU A 27 13.53 -10.40 -37.67
N THR A 28 13.86 -9.15 -38.03
CA THR A 28 14.57 -8.27 -37.15
C THR A 28 13.75 -8.30 -35.88
N ASP A 29 14.33 -8.93 -34.85
CA ASP A 29 13.90 -8.90 -33.47
C ASP A 29 13.75 -7.42 -33.08
N ASN A 30 12.64 -6.81 -33.48
CA ASN A 30 12.06 -5.65 -32.86
C ASN A 30 11.57 -6.16 -31.51
N LYS A 31 12.53 -6.42 -30.62
CA LYS A 31 12.30 -6.42 -29.18
C LYS A 31 11.89 -5.00 -28.84
N GLU A 32 10.63 -4.70 -29.09
CA GLU A 32 9.89 -3.70 -28.34
C GLU A 32 10.29 -3.94 -26.89
N LYS A 33 11.04 -2.99 -26.31
CA LYS A 33 11.35 -3.01 -24.90
C LYS A 33 10.00 -3.07 -24.19
N GLN A 34 9.65 -4.26 -23.70
CA GLN A 34 8.52 -4.44 -22.80
C GLN A 34 8.66 -3.37 -21.73
N ILE A 35 7.69 -2.47 -21.68
CA ILE A 35 7.66 -1.42 -20.67
C ILE A 35 7.47 -2.16 -19.36
N GLU A 36 8.49 -2.14 -18.50
CA GLU A 36 8.40 -2.70 -17.16
C GLU A 36 7.30 -1.94 -16.40
N THR A 37 6.16 -2.60 -16.23
CA THR A 37 5.04 -2.11 -15.44
C THR A 37 5.49 -1.97 -13.99
N VAL A 38 5.91 -0.76 -13.60
CA VAL A 38 6.18 -0.42 -12.20
C VAL A 38 4.83 -0.41 -11.49
N THR A 39 4.47 -1.56 -10.91
CA THR A 39 3.30 -1.69 -10.06
C THR A 39 3.64 -1.01 -8.74
N ILE A 40 3.34 0.28 -8.61
CA ILE A 40 3.43 0.98 -7.33
C ILE A 40 2.32 0.43 -6.44
N THR A 41 2.60 -0.69 -5.78
CA THR A 41 1.81 -1.18 -4.65
C THR A 41 1.99 -0.16 -3.53
N LYS A 42 1.19 0.92 -3.55
CA LYS A 42 0.99 1.75 -2.36
C LYS A 42 0.41 0.83 -1.30
N THR A 43 1.26 0.24 -0.49
CA THR A 43 0.88 -0.39 0.76
C THR A 43 0.08 0.65 1.53
N LYS A 44 -1.23 0.43 1.59
CA LYS A 44 -2.16 1.28 2.34
C LYS A 44 -1.60 1.32 3.77
N LYS A 45 -0.99 2.44 4.16
CA LYS A 45 -0.55 2.63 5.54
C LYS A 45 -1.73 2.24 6.42
N ALA A 46 -1.50 1.35 7.38
CA ALA A 46 -2.50 0.99 8.36
C ALA A 46 -2.94 2.30 9.03
N VAL A 47 -4.15 2.74 8.73
CA VAL A 47 -4.73 3.92 9.38
C VAL A 47 -5.06 3.45 10.78
N GLU A 48 -4.26 3.87 11.76
CA GLU A 48 -4.56 3.63 13.16
C GLU A 48 -5.87 4.35 13.49
N GLN A 49 -6.96 3.59 13.56
CA GLN A 49 -8.25 4.11 13.98
C GLN A 49 -8.22 4.27 15.50
N LYS A 50 -7.77 5.45 15.94
CA LYS A 50 -7.88 5.85 17.34
C LYS A 50 -9.35 6.17 17.62
N ALA A 51 -9.92 5.54 18.65
CA ALA A 51 -11.25 5.89 19.12
C ALA A 51 -11.29 7.35 19.59
N ASP A 52 -12.45 7.98 19.44
CA ASP A 52 -12.69 9.32 19.97
C ASP A 52 -12.62 9.29 21.50
N ARG A 53 -11.83 10.18 22.09
CA ARG A 53 -11.66 10.29 23.54
C ARG A 53 -11.76 11.75 23.93
N THR A 54 -12.53 12.03 24.98
CA THR A 54 -12.57 13.33 25.62
C THR A 54 -11.62 13.31 26.82
N ILE A 55 -10.68 14.24 26.87
CA ILE A 55 -9.73 14.40 27.97
C ILE A 55 -10.11 15.68 28.71
N PHE A 56 -10.28 15.58 30.02
CA PHE A 56 -10.55 16.72 30.89
C PHE A 56 -9.30 17.04 31.70
N ASP A 57 -8.81 18.26 31.60
CA ASP A 57 -7.80 18.79 32.50
C ASP A 57 -8.47 19.59 33.63
N PHE A 58 -8.35 19.07 34.85
CA PHE A 58 -8.92 19.67 36.04
C PHE A 58 -8.08 20.84 36.57
N SER A 59 -6.80 20.92 36.18
CA SER A 59 -5.87 21.94 36.64
C SER A 59 -6.12 23.28 35.96
N GLU A 60 -6.47 23.24 34.67
CA GLU A 60 -6.69 24.43 33.84
C GLU A 60 -8.14 24.96 33.93
N GLN A 61 -9.05 24.21 34.56
CA GLN A 61 -10.49 24.53 34.59
C GLN A 61 -10.95 24.89 36.02
N PRO A 62 -11.13 26.18 36.35
CA PRO A 62 -11.52 26.61 37.69
C PRO A 62 -12.87 26.06 38.17
N ASN A 63 -13.79 25.80 37.23
CA ASN A 63 -15.10 25.20 37.53
C ASN A 63 -15.00 23.72 37.91
N LEU A 64 -14.01 23.00 37.39
CA LEU A 64 -13.75 21.60 37.74
C LEU A 64 -12.84 21.44 38.96
N ASN A 65 -12.03 22.45 39.27
CA ASN A 65 -11.17 22.47 40.46
C ASN A 65 -12.02 22.60 41.75
N SER A 66 -12.42 21.45 42.29
CA SER A 66 -13.41 21.32 43.37
C SER A 66 -12.81 20.87 44.70
N GLY A 67 -11.49 20.89 44.85
CA GLY A 67 -10.80 20.33 46.01
C GLY A 67 -10.67 18.80 45.99
N THR A 68 -11.73 18.04 45.68
CA THR A 68 -11.68 16.58 45.52
C THR A 68 -11.97 16.12 44.09
N LEU A 69 -11.32 15.03 43.66
CA LEU A 69 -11.52 14.45 42.31
C LEU A 69 -12.96 14.00 42.08
N MET A 70 -13.60 13.42 43.11
CA MET A 70 -14.97 12.92 43.02
C MET A 70 -15.98 14.04 42.76
N GLU A 71 -15.77 15.20 43.38
CA GLU A 71 -16.61 16.37 43.16
C GLU A 71 -16.38 16.99 41.78
N GLY A 72 -15.14 16.99 41.31
CA GLY A 72 -14.81 17.34 39.92
C GLY A 72 -15.50 16.44 38.90
N LEU A 73 -15.50 15.12 39.13
CA LEU A 73 -16.17 14.13 38.27
C LEU A 73 -17.69 14.35 38.21
N LYS A 74 -18.34 14.64 39.34
CA LYS A 74 -19.80 14.92 39.38
C LYS A 74 -20.21 16.15 38.56
N LYS A 75 -19.28 17.08 38.29
CA LYS A 75 -19.52 18.27 37.45
C LYS A 75 -19.37 18.00 35.96
N LEU A 76 -18.86 16.83 35.57
CA LEU A 76 -18.71 16.49 34.16
C LEU A 76 -20.09 16.23 33.53
N PRO A 77 -20.42 16.87 32.40
CA PRO A 77 -21.71 16.68 31.76
C PRO A 77 -21.87 15.23 31.29
N GLY A 78 -23.03 14.64 31.59
CA GLY A 78 -23.34 13.27 31.19
C GLY A 78 -22.63 12.18 32.01
N LEU A 79 -21.77 12.54 32.98
CA LEU A 79 -21.20 11.62 33.96
C LEU A 79 -22.04 11.66 35.24
N VAL A 80 -22.48 10.49 35.69
CA VAL A 80 -23.14 10.30 36.98
C VAL A 80 -22.23 9.44 37.82
N SER A 81 -21.68 10.02 38.89
CA SER A 81 -20.91 9.28 39.89
C SER A 81 -21.69 9.22 41.19
N THR A 82 -21.97 8.01 41.65
CA THR A 82 -22.64 7.76 42.93
C THR A 82 -21.83 6.79 43.76
N ASP A 83 -21.85 6.99 45.08
CA ASP A 83 -21.05 6.19 46.01
C ASP A 83 -21.54 4.73 46.10
N ILE A 84 -22.77 4.45 45.63
CA ILE A 84 -23.42 3.13 45.71
C ILE A 84 -23.43 2.39 44.38
N ALA A 85 -23.65 3.07 43.25
CA ALA A 85 -23.82 2.44 41.94
C ALA A 85 -22.61 2.62 41.00
N GLY A 86 -21.53 3.23 41.48
CA GLY A 86 -20.32 3.48 40.68
C GLY A 86 -20.49 4.65 39.71
N MET A 87 -19.67 4.64 38.65
CA MET A 87 -19.63 5.69 37.63
C MET A 87 -20.34 5.25 36.35
N MET A 88 -21.13 6.16 35.80
CA MET A 88 -21.92 5.93 34.60
C MET A 88 -21.80 7.13 33.65
N TYR A 89 -21.51 6.90 32.39
CA TYR A 89 -21.53 7.93 31.35
C TYR A 89 -22.68 7.66 30.39
N GLN A 90 -23.58 8.63 30.24
CA GLN A 90 -24.69 8.56 29.29
C GLN A 90 -25.52 7.26 29.40
N GLY A 91 -25.77 6.77 30.61
CA GLY A 91 -26.55 5.55 30.85
C GLY A 91 -25.75 4.24 30.80
N LYS A 92 -24.45 4.27 30.51
CA LYS A 92 -23.58 3.09 30.47
C LYS A 92 -22.64 3.06 31.67
N LEU A 93 -22.53 1.90 32.32
CA LEU A 93 -21.54 1.68 33.38
C LEU A 93 -20.13 1.82 32.80
N LEU A 94 -19.24 2.42 33.59
CA LEU A 94 -17.86 2.67 33.20
C LEU A 94 -16.91 1.75 33.95
N ASP A 95 -15.90 1.26 33.25
CA ASP A 95 -14.71 0.69 33.84
C ASP A 95 -13.70 1.80 34.11
N VAL A 96 -13.15 1.79 35.32
CA VAL A 96 -12.17 2.78 35.76
C VAL A 96 -10.80 2.19 35.56
N PHE A 97 -9.87 2.98 35.04
CA PHE A 97 -8.48 2.57 34.97
C PHE A 97 -7.61 3.64 35.63
N MET A 98 -6.70 3.19 36.50
CA MET A 98 -5.64 4.01 37.08
C MET A 98 -4.30 3.51 36.55
N ASP A 99 -3.56 4.40 35.86
CA ASP A 99 -2.28 4.08 35.21
C ASP A 99 -2.34 2.86 34.27
N GLY A 100 -3.48 2.69 33.58
CA GLY A 100 -3.71 1.59 32.65
C GLY A 100 -4.05 0.24 33.30
N ARG A 101 -4.24 0.20 34.62
CA ARG A 101 -4.79 -0.96 35.34
C ARG A 101 -6.23 -0.69 35.76
N PRO A 102 -7.12 -1.69 35.70
CA PRO A 102 -8.49 -1.55 36.21
C PRO A 102 -8.50 -1.37 37.73
#